data_AF-A0A635R8G8-F1
#
_entry.id   AF-A0A635R8G8-F1
#
_cell.length_a   1.000
_cell.length_b   1.000
_cell.length_c   1.000
_cell.angle_alpha   90.00
_cell.angle_beta   90.00
_cell.angle_gamma   90.00
#
_symmetry.space_group_name_H-M   'P 1'
#
loop_
_entity.id
_entity.type
_entity.pdbx_description
1 polymer ?
#
loop_
_entity_poly.entity_id
_entity_poly.type
_entity_poly.pdbx_seq_one_letter_code
_entity_poly.pdbx_strand_id
1 'polypeptide(L)'
;MYDFSNIEPGSIVNIVYDTPLRGNETRVRVLASKVGYELAKNSGEDLAAIQKNIYSSLVGQPVNDLTAYNYMLFKDSSNRIGVTADAWVREVRVVKSLTARFVVQLDNKQEKDDLVAALNARGFNDVEIEIIENEAG
;
A
#
# COMPACT_ATOMS: atom_id res chain seq x y z
N MET A 1 -9.49 -18.25 2.02
CA MET A 1 -8.77 -17.20 1.26
C MET A 1 -9.47 -15.89 1.51
N TYR A 2 -8.72 -14.79 1.64
CA TYR A 2 -9.28 -13.46 1.86
C TYR A 2 -9.92 -12.91 0.57
N ASP A 3 -11.07 -12.25 0.65
CA ASP A 3 -11.73 -11.68 -0.53
C ASP A 3 -11.25 -10.25 -0.82
N PHE A 4 -10.51 -10.07 -1.91
CA PHE A 4 -10.05 -8.75 -2.37
C PHE A 4 -11.12 -7.93 -3.11
N SER A 5 -12.32 -8.47 -3.37
CA SER A 5 -13.34 -7.82 -4.19
C SER A 5 -13.81 -6.46 -3.64
N ASN A 6 -13.72 -6.26 -2.33
CA ASN A 6 -14.16 -5.02 -1.66
C ASN A 6 -13.02 -4.01 -1.45
N ILE A 7 -11.82 -4.25 -2.01
CA ILE A 7 -10.69 -3.35 -1.88
C ILE A 7 -10.59 -2.50 -3.15
N GLU A 8 -10.79 -1.19 -3.00
CA GLU A 8 -10.70 -0.26 -4.12
C GLU A 8 -9.24 0.15 -4.38
N PRO A 9 -8.78 0.13 -5.65
CA PRO A 9 -7.52 0.76 -6.04
C PRO A 9 -7.44 2.22 -5.56
N GLY A 10 -6.27 2.63 -5.09
CA GLY A 10 -6.05 3.94 -4.47
C GLY A 10 -6.27 3.98 -2.95
N SER A 11 -6.95 2.98 -2.38
CA SER A 11 -7.14 2.88 -0.93
C SER A 11 -5.81 2.70 -0.19
N ILE A 12 -5.70 3.27 1.00
CA ILE A 12 -4.61 2.98 1.94
C ILE A 12 -5.07 1.85 2.86
N VAL A 13 -4.26 0.80 2.97
CA VAL A 13 -4.60 -0.40 3.76
C VAL A 13 -3.43 -0.86 4.63
N ASN A 14 -3.76 -1.57 5.72
CA ASN A 14 -2.81 -2.39 6.45
C ASN A 14 -3.10 -3.86 6.11
N ILE A 15 -2.06 -4.66 5.86
CA ILE A 15 -2.18 -6.07 5.48
C ILE A 15 -1.58 -6.92 6.60
N VAL A 16 -2.40 -7.81 7.15
CA VAL A 16 -1.98 -8.80 8.15
C VAL A 16 -1.92 -10.16 7.48
N TYR A 17 -0.73 -10.78 7.51
CA TYR A 17 -0.52 -12.08 6.89
C TYR A 17 -0.94 -13.22 7.82
N ASP A 18 -1.33 -14.34 7.21
CA ASP A 18 -1.74 -15.55 7.92
C ASP A 18 -0.56 -16.47 8.30
N THR A 19 0.64 -15.90 8.34
CA THR A 19 1.89 -16.57 8.70
C THR A 19 2.72 -15.65 9.61
N PRO A 20 3.43 -16.19 10.61
CA PRO A 20 4.40 -15.42 11.38
C PRO A 20 5.72 -15.18 10.63
N LEU A 21 5.96 -15.86 9.50
CA LEU A 21 7.21 -15.79 8.73
C LEU A 21 7.26 -14.60 7.76
N ARG A 22 6.19 -13.79 7.70
CA ARG A 22 6.11 -12.57 6.90
C ARG A 22 5.68 -11.41 7.78
N GLY A 23 6.43 -10.30 7.73
CA GLY A 23 6.08 -9.07 8.45
C GLY A 23 4.83 -8.43 7.84
N ASN A 24 3.98 -7.83 8.67
CA ASN A 24 2.76 -7.14 8.21
C ASN A 24 3.09 -5.87 7.43
N GLU A 25 2.22 -5.52 6.49
CA GLU A 25 2.33 -4.25 5.75
C GLU A 25 1.50 -3.18 6.44
N THR A 26 2.06 -1.97 6.54
CA THR A 26 1.38 -0.83 7.17
C THR A 26 1.28 0.33 6.18
N ARG A 27 0.05 0.87 6.03
CA ARG A 27 -0.26 2.03 5.19
C ARG A 27 0.23 1.91 3.75
N VAL A 28 0.01 0.76 3.14
CA VAL A 28 0.33 0.56 1.73
C VAL A 28 -0.80 1.05 0.85
N ARG A 29 -0.46 1.64 -0.30
CA ARG A 29 -1.45 2.11 -1.28
C ARG A 29 -1.76 1.00 -2.25
N VAL A 30 -3.03 0.64 -2.38
CA VAL A 30 -3.47 -0.40 -3.32
C VAL A 30 -3.35 0.13 -4.75
N LEU A 31 -2.69 -0.61 -5.63
CA LEU A 31 -2.56 -0.27 -7.05
C LEU A 31 -3.59 -1.03 -7.89
N ALA A 32 -3.79 -2.31 -7.58
CA ALA A 32 -4.79 -3.15 -8.20
C ALA A 32 -5.20 -4.24 -7.21
N SER A 33 -6.49 -4.54 -7.16
CA SER A 33 -7.06 -5.62 -6.35
C SER A 33 -7.57 -6.73 -7.27
N LYS A 34 -7.56 -7.96 -6.75
CA LYS A 34 -8.12 -9.15 -7.40
C LYS A 34 -7.59 -9.38 -8.82
N VAL A 35 -6.26 -9.38 -8.97
CA VAL A 35 -5.61 -9.68 -10.24
C VAL A 35 -5.19 -11.15 -10.31
N GLY A 36 -5.11 -11.70 -11.53
CA GLY A 36 -4.61 -13.05 -11.75
C GLY A 36 -3.09 -13.17 -11.67
N TYR A 37 -2.60 -14.41 -11.59
CA TYR A 37 -1.19 -14.75 -11.47
C TYR A 37 -0.28 -14.10 -12.52
N GLU A 38 -0.69 -14.05 -13.79
CA GLU A 38 0.13 -13.49 -14.87
C GLU A 38 0.47 -12.01 -14.66
N LEU A 39 -0.47 -11.22 -14.11
CA LEU A 39 -0.22 -9.81 -13.82
C LEU A 39 0.67 -9.65 -12.58
N ALA A 40 0.43 -10.47 -11.55
CA ALA A 40 1.21 -10.47 -10.31
C ALA A 40 2.67 -10.93 -10.51
N LYS A 41 2.91 -11.85 -11.44
CA LYS A 41 4.26 -12.33 -11.77
C LYS A 41 5.12 -11.21 -12.37
N ASN A 42 4.51 -10.26 -13.06
CA ASN A 42 5.21 -9.17 -13.73
C ASN A 42 5.48 -7.95 -12.82
N SER A 43 4.98 -7.94 -11.57
CA SER A 43 5.15 -6.80 -10.65
C SER A 43 6.50 -6.72 -9.92
N GLY A 44 7.43 -7.65 -10.18
CA GLY A 44 8.82 -7.54 -9.72
C GLY A 44 9.20 -8.33 -8.46
N GLU A 45 8.27 -9.08 -7.87
CA GLU A 45 8.57 -10.05 -6.79
C GLU A 45 8.52 -11.50 -7.28
N ASP A 46 9.40 -12.35 -6.75
CA ASP A 46 9.37 -13.79 -7.00
C ASP A 46 8.32 -14.45 -6.10
N LEU A 47 7.10 -14.58 -6.63
CA LEU A 47 5.97 -15.19 -5.94
C LEU A 47 6.22 -16.65 -5.54
N ALA A 48 7.00 -17.39 -6.33
CA ALA A 48 7.32 -18.78 -6.04
C ALA A 48 8.30 -18.90 -4.87
N ALA A 49 9.30 -18.02 -4.80
CA ALA A 49 10.19 -17.93 -3.66
C ALA A 49 9.42 -17.53 -2.39
N ILE A 50 8.53 -16.52 -2.47
CA ILE A 50 7.71 -16.09 -1.33
C ILE A 50 6.84 -17.25 -0.82
N GLN A 51 6.08 -17.88 -1.71
CA GLN A 51 5.22 -19.02 -1.38
C GLN A 51 6.02 -20.13 -0.73
N LYS A 52 7.14 -20.56 -1.32
CA LYS A 52 7.97 -21.63 -0.78
C LYS A 52 8.43 -21.34 0.66
N ASN A 53 8.74 -20.08 0.97
CA ASN A 53 9.20 -19.67 2.30
C ASN A 53 8.10 -19.67 3.35
N ILE A 54 6.84 -19.38 2.97
CA ILE A 54 5.74 -19.21 3.92
C ILE A 54 4.73 -20.37 3.92
N TYR A 55 4.67 -21.17 2.87
CA TYR A 55 3.61 -22.15 2.61
C TYR A 55 3.33 -23.08 3.79
N SER A 56 4.38 -23.66 4.38
CA SER A 56 4.26 -24.58 5.52
C SER A 56 3.78 -23.93 6.82
N SER A 57 3.80 -22.60 6.90
CA SER A 57 3.42 -21.81 8.08
C SER A 57 2.10 -21.08 7.94
N LEU A 58 1.44 -21.17 6.77
CA LEU A 58 0.12 -20.59 6.54
C LEU A 58 -0.92 -21.41 7.32
N VAL A 59 -1.66 -20.72 8.20
CA VAL A 59 -2.68 -21.38 9.03
C VAL A 59 -3.81 -21.95 8.17
N GLY A 60 -4.19 -21.24 7.10
CA GLY A 60 -5.23 -21.67 6.17
C GLY A 60 -4.90 -22.89 5.28
N GLN A 61 -3.66 -23.42 5.32
CA GLN A 61 -3.19 -24.56 4.53
C GLN A 61 -3.74 -24.62 3.08
N PRO A 62 -3.56 -23.54 2.28
CA PRO A 62 -4.08 -23.49 0.92
C PRO A 62 -3.37 -24.53 0.02
N VAL A 63 -3.94 -24.83 -1.14
CA VAL A 63 -3.30 -25.70 -2.16
C VAL A 63 -2.02 -25.04 -2.65
N ASN A 64 -0.92 -25.78 -2.82
CA ASN A 64 0.34 -25.21 -3.34
C ASN A 64 0.31 -24.94 -4.86
N ASP A 65 -0.58 -24.06 -5.30
CA ASP A 65 -0.72 -23.64 -6.69
C ASP A 65 -0.93 -22.13 -6.73
N LEU A 66 0.04 -21.42 -7.30
CA LEU A 66 0.01 -19.96 -7.43
C LEU A 66 -1.02 -19.47 -8.45
N THR A 67 -1.41 -20.31 -9.40
CA THR A 67 -2.40 -19.92 -10.42
C THR A 67 -3.83 -19.94 -9.88
N ALA A 68 -4.04 -20.60 -8.74
CA ALA A 68 -5.35 -20.73 -8.10
C ALA A 68 -5.75 -19.50 -7.24
N TYR A 69 -4.84 -18.54 -7.06
CA TYR A 69 -5.02 -17.41 -6.15
C TYR A 69 -5.32 -16.11 -6.88
N ASN A 70 -6.03 -15.22 -6.19
CA ASN A 70 -6.08 -13.81 -6.57
C ASN A 70 -4.99 -13.04 -5.85
N TYR A 71 -4.49 -12.01 -6.51
CA TYR A 71 -3.43 -11.17 -6.00
C TYR A 71 -3.89 -9.72 -5.84
N MET A 72 -3.21 -9.02 -4.95
CA MET A 72 -3.31 -7.58 -4.76
C MET A 72 -1.92 -6.97 -4.90
N LEU A 73 -1.82 -5.95 -5.75
CA LEU A 73 -0.61 -5.14 -5.90
C LEU A 73 -0.76 -3.91 -5.02
N PHE A 74 0.32 -3.56 -4.34
CA PHE A 74 0.36 -2.38 -3.51
C PHE A 74 1.71 -1.69 -3.64
N LYS A 75 1.74 -0.43 -3.21
CA LYS A 75 2.95 0.39 -3.12
C LYS A 75 3.23 0.71 -1.67
N ASP A 76 4.45 0.44 -1.22
CA ASP A 76 4.89 0.82 0.13
C ASP A 76 5.29 2.31 0.21
N SER A 77 5.60 2.78 1.42
CA SER A 77 6.06 4.16 1.66
C SER A 77 7.41 4.48 1.01
N SER A 78 8.17 3.46 0.59
CA SER A 78 9.42 3.58 -0.13
C SER A 78 9.23 3.53 -1.65
N ASN A 79 7.98 3.66 -2.12
CA ASN A 79 7.59 3.59 -3.53
C ASN A 79 7.87 2.23 -4.21
N ARG A 80 8.14 1.16 -3.46
CA ARG A 80 8.33 -0.18 -4.02
C ARG A 80 6.99 -0.86 -4.22
N ILE A 81 6.87 -1.60 -5.31
CA ILE A 81 5.70 -2.42 -5.60
C ILE A 81 5.87 -3.74 -4.85
N GLY A 82 4.87 -4.08 -4.04
CA GLY A 82 4.76 -5.37 -3.37
C GLY A 82 3.52 -6.12 -3.84
N VAL A 83 3.54 -7.44 -3.66
CA VAL A 83 2.45 -8.32 -4.04
C VAL A 83 2.00 -9.18 -2.87
N THR A 84 0.69 -9.39 -2.74
CA THR A 84 0.13 -10.37 -1.82
C THR A 84 -0.94 -11.23 -2.48
N ALA A 85 -1.02 -12.51 -2.12
CA ALA A 85 -2.08 -13.42 -2.52
C ALA A 85 -3.17 -13.51 -1.45
N ASP A 86 -4.41 -13.77 -1.87
CA ASP A 86 -5.57 -13.99 -1.00
C ASP A 86 -5.37 -15.15 -0.02
N ALA A 87 -4.58 -16.15 -0.41
CA ALA A 87 -4.19 -17.29 0.40
C ALA A 87 -3.18 -16.96 1.51
N TRP A 88 -2.47 -15.83 1.40
CA TRP A 88 -1.45 -15.40 2.37
C TRP A 88 -2.00 -14.47 3.43
N VAL A 89 -3.17 -13.88 3.19
CA VAL A 89 -3.71 -12.78 3.98
C VAL A 89 -4.73 -13.30 4.98
N ARG A 90 -4.57 -12.87 6.24
CA ARG A 90 -5.55 -13.08 7.29
C ARG A 90 -6.59 -11.97 7.30
N GLU A 91 -6.13 -10.73 7.20
CA GLU A 91 -6.97 -9.54 7.33
C GLU A 91 -6.38 -8.37 6.54
N VAL A 92 -7.23 -7.61 5.85
CA VAL A 92 -6.88 -6.29 5.32
C VAL A 92 -7.74 -5.23 6.00
N ARG A 93 -7.09 -4.25 6.61
CA ARG A 93 -7.78 -3.12 7.25
C ARG A 93 -7.66 -1.90 6.36
N VAL A 94 -8.77 -1.45 5.79
CA VAL A 94 -8.82 -0.18 5.07
C VAL A 94 -8.63 0.95 6.07
N VAL A 95 -7.57 1.71 5.88
CA VAL A 95 -7.31 2.93 6.66
C VAL A 95 -8.21 4.00 6.07
N LYS A 96 -9.28 4.36 6.78
CA LYS A 96 -10.11 5.51 6.40
C LYS A 96 -9.22 6.76 6.39
N SER A 97 -8.83 7.21 5.20
CA SER A 97 -8.07 8.44 5.01
C SER A 97 -9.03 9.61 4.91
N LEU A 98 -8.87 10.60 5.78
CA LEU A 98 -9.49 11.90 5.64
C LEU A 98 -8.51 12.80 4.91
N THR A 99 -8.87 13.26 3.71
CA THR A 99 -8.09 14.28 3.00
C THR A 99 -8.55 15.65 3.49
N ALA A 100 -7.66 16.38 4.16
CA ALA A 100 -7.87 17.77 4.53
C ALA A 100 -7.15 18.66 3.51
N ARG A 101 -7.90 19.52 2.81
CA ARG A 101 -7.35 20.59 1.96
C ARG A 101 -7.41 21.90 2.73
N PHE A 102 -6.28 22.58 2.86
CA PHE A 102 -6.18 23.89 3.49
C PHE A 102 -5.26 24.78 2.66
N VAL A 103 -5.53 26.08 2.67
CA VAL A 103 -4.72 27.09 1.98
C VAL A 103 -3.91 27.83 3.04
N VAL A 104 -2.60 27.91 2.86
CA VAL A 104 -1.68 28.69 3.69
C VAL A 104 -1.04 29.74 2.80
N GLN A 105 -1.05 31.00 3.24
CA GLN A 105 -0.27 32.06 2.61
C GLN A 105 1.18 31.89 3.07
N LEU A 106 2.10 31.75 2.12
CA LEU A 106 3.53 31.60 2.37
C LEU A 106 4.23 32.79 1.71
N ASP A 107 5.15 33.42 2.44
CA ASP A 107 5.83 34.63 1.94
C ASP A 107 7.05 34.28 1.07
N ASN A 108 7.57 33.05 1.18
CA ASN A 108 8.78 32.62 0.48
C ASN A 108 8.89 31.08 0.38
N LYS A 109 9.87 30.61 -0.40
CA LYS A 109 10.12 29.18 -0.60
C LYS A 109 10.59 28.45 0.66
N GLN A 110 11.25 29.13 1.60
CA GLN A 110 11.74 28.51 2.84
C GLN A 110 10.57 28.09 3.73
N GLU A 111 9.52 28.90 3.83
CA GLU A 111 8.33 28.57 4.62
C GLU A 111 7.57 27.35 4.11
N LYS A 112 7.63 27.08 2.79
CA LYS A 112 7.11 25.84 2.22
C LYS A 112 7.87 24.63 2.77
N ASP A 113 9.20 24.68 2.76
CA ASP A 113 10.03 23.57 3.22
C ASP A 113 9.87 23.36 4.73
N ASP A 114 9.74 24.45 5.50
CA ASP A 114 9.46 24.40 6.93
C ASP A 114 8.08 23.81 7.23
N LEU A 115 7.06 24.13 6.42
CA LEU A 115 5.72 23.55 6.51
C LEU A 115 5.74 22.04 6.22
N VAL A 116 6.45 21.62 5.17
CA VAL A 116 6.64 20.20 4.85
C VAL A 116 7.35 19.48 6.00
N ALA A 117 8.41 20.07 6.54
CA ALA A 117 9.15 19.51 7.67
C ALA A 117 8.27 19.38 8.92
N ALA A 118 7.44 20.38 9.21
CA ALA A 118 6.52 20.37 10.34
C ALA A 118 5.42 19.30 10.18
N LEU A 119 4.88 19.12 8.97
CA LEU A 119 3.89 18.09 8.66
C LEU A 119 4.50 16.68 8.76
N ASN A 120 5.69 16.48 8.20
CA ASN A 120 6.45 15.23 8.31
C ASN A 120 6.79 14.89 9.76
N ALA A 121 7.20 15.87 10.57
CA ALA A 121 7.48 15.69 12.00
C ALA A 121 6.26 15.22 12.79
N ARG A 122 5.05 15.47 12.28
CA ARG A 122 3.77 14.99 12.85
C ARG A 122 3.28 13.70 12.20
N GLY A 123 4.03 13.11 11.29
CA GLY A 123 3.72 11.83 10.63
C GLY A 123 2.86 11.95 9.38
N PHE A 124 2.65 13.17 8.86
CA PHE A 124 1.98 13.38 7.58
C PHE A 124 3.01 13.33 6.45
N ASN A 125 3.30 12.12 5.95
CA ASN A 125 4.37 11.89 4.96
C ASN A 125 3.88 11.91 3.49
N ASP A 126 2.57 12.07 3.27
CA ASP A 126 1.93 12.07 1.94
C ASP A 126 1.19 13.40 1.75
N VAL A 127 1.96 14.50 1.72
CA VAL A 127 1.44 15.88 1.59
C VAL A 127 1.66 16.36 0.16
N GLU A 128 0.58 16.51 -0.59
CA GLU A 128 0.60 17.21 -1.88
C GLU A 128 0.39 18.71 -1.63
N ILE A 129 1.37 19.53 -2.00
CA ILE A 129 1.28 21.00 -1.91
C ILE A 129 1.09 21.56 -3.32
N GLU A 130 -0.08 22.12 -3.58
CA GLU A 130 -0.35 22.93 -4.77
C GLU A 130 0.03 24.39 -4.48
N ILE A 131 0.93 24.96 -5.30
CA ILE A 131 1.28 26.39 -5.22
C ILE A 131 0.28 27.14 -6.08
N ILE A 132 -0.57 27.93 -5.44
CA ILE A 132 -1.42 28.91 -6.12
C ILE A 132 -0.64 30.21 -6.13
N GLU A 133 0.03 30.52 -7.24
CA GLU A 133 0.65 31.83 -7.43
C GLU A 133 -0.46 32.88 -7.55
N ASN A 134 -0.57 33.76 -6.54
CA ASN A 134 -1.33 34.98 -6.70
C ASN A 134 -0.49 35.92 -7.56
N GLU A 135 -0.79 36.00 -8.85
CA GLU A 135 -0.37 37.12 -9.71
C GLU A 135 -1.08 38.39 -9.21
N ALA A 136 -0.55 38.98 -8.14
CA ALA A 136 -0.83 40.37 -7.81
C ALA A 136 0.15 41.22 -8.64
N GLY A 137 -0.40 41.93 -9.64
CA GLY A 137 0.31 42.93 -10.43
C GLY A 137 0.70 44.18 -9.64
#